data_AF-A0A9Q8XJP1-F1
#
_entry.id   AF-A0A9Q8XJP1-F1
#
_cell.length_a   1.000
_cell.length_b   1.000
_cell.length_c   1.000
_cell.angle_alpha   90.00
_cell.angle_beta   90.00
_cell.angle_gamma   90.00
#
_symmetry.space_group_name_H-M   'P 1'
#
loop_
_entity.id
_entity.type
_entity.pdbx_description
1 polymer ?
#
loop_
_entity_poly.entity_id
_entity_poly.type
_entity_poly.pdbx_seq_one_letter_code
_entity_poly.pdbx_strand_id
1 'polypeptide(L)'
;MIKWGVKIAFILATIFIVNDVALLGDPIQFIDLTSFMIVIIPTLFATAVGYLSSRVVAIRCAIYGSVVSSLLGVMIGVIRTFGNVFGDTEAIFVGLSVAFLPLFYGLIIVLLLLPFYLSSED
;
A
#
# COMPACT_ATOMS: atom_id res chain seq x y z
N MET A 1 -1.53 29.33 -4.91
CA MET A 1 -1.15 28.96 -3.52
C MET A 1 -2.18 28.04 -2.85
N ILE A 2 -3.48 28.36 -2.88
CA ILE A 2 -4.55 27.53 -2.27
C ILE A 2 -4.53 26.07 -2.76
N LYS A 3 -4.39 25.83 -4.07
CA LYS A 3 -4.33 24.46 -4.64
C LYS A 3 -3.20 23.59 -4.09
N TRP A 4 -2.05 24.17 -3.74
CA TRP A 4 -0.93 23.43 -3.14
C TRP A 4 -1.14 23.16 -1.65
N GLY A 5 -1.75 24.11 -0.93
CA GLY A 5 -2.11 23.95 0.47
C GLY A 5 -3.05 22.77 0.71
N VAL A 6 -4.04 22.57 -0.16
CA VAL A 6 -4.98 21.44 -0.05
C VAL A 6 -4.28 20.09 -0.23
N LYS A 7 -3.34 19.97 -1.18
CA LYS A 7 -2.59 18.72 -1.38
C LYS A 7 -1.73 18.37 -0.18
N ILE A 8 -1.03 19.36 0.38
CA ILE A 8 -0.19 19.18 1.57
C ILE A 8 -1.07 18.80 2.77
N ALA A 9 -2.19 19.49 2.97
CA ALA A 9 -3.14 19.14 4.04
C ALA A 9 -3.67 17.71 3.91
N PHE A 10 -3.99 17.26 2.70
CA PHE A 10 -4.42 15.88 2.45
C PHE A 10 -3.34 14.86 2.83
N ILE A 11 -2.08 15.10 2.41
CA ILE A 11 -0.94 14.23 2.73
C ILE A 11 -0.71 14.19 4.25
N LEU A 12 -0.71 15.34 4.92
CA LEU A 12 -0.51 15.42 6.36
C LEU A 12 -1.63 14.72 7.13
N ALA A 13 -2.90 14.91 6.72
CA ALA A 13 -4.04 14.20 7.30
C ALA A 13 -3.92 12.69 7.12
N THR A 14 -3.49 12.23 5.93
CA THR A 14 -3.25 10.81 5.66
C THR A 14 -2.18 10.24 6.58
N ILE A 15 -1.01 10.90 6.68
CA ILE A 15 0.08 10.47 7.55
C ILE A 15 -0.37 10.44 9.01
N PHE A 16 -1.12 11.46 9.46
CA PHE A 16 -1.64 11.55 10.81
C PHE A 16 -2.57 10.38 11.13
N ILE A 17 -3.56 10.10 10.28
CA ILE A 17 -4.52 9.00 10.49
C ILE A 17 -3.82 7.65 10.46
N VAL A 18 -2.91 7.43 9.51
CA VAL A 18 -2.16 6.15 9.41
C VAL A 18 -1.31 5.94 10.66
N ASN A 19 -0.67 6.99 11.18
CA ASN A 19 0.13 6.92 12.41
C ASN A 19 -0.76 6.63 13.63
N ASP A 20 -1.87 7.34 13.78
CA ASP A 20 -2.82 7.14 14.87
C ASP A 20 -3.36 5.69 14.90
N VAL A 21 -3.73 5.15 13.74
CA VAL A 21 -4.16 3.75 13.61
C VAL A 21 -3.03 2.77 13.94
N ALA A 22 -1.80 3.05 13.52
CA ALA A 22 -0.65 2.20 13.82
C ALA A 22 -0.31 2.19 15.33
N LEU A 23 -0.69 3.23 16.07
CA LEU A 23 -0.49 3.35 17.52
C LEU A 23 -1.61 2.72 18.37
N LEU A 24 -2.74 2.31 17.76
CA LEU A 24 -3.83 1.63 18.49
C LEU A 24 -3.43 0.23 18.98
N GLY A 25 -2.37 -0.35 18.44
CA GLY A 25 -1.82 -1.65 18.82
C GLY A 25 -0.30 -1.60 19.00
N ASP A 26 0.35 -2.75 18.82
CA ASP A 26 1.82 -2.79 18.76
C ASP A 26 2.27 -2.40 17.34
N PRO A 27 2.98 -1.27 17.15
CA PRO A 27 3.40 -0.81 15.83
C PRO A 27 4.25 -1.84 15.08
N ILE A 28 4.91 -2.75 15.81
CA ILE A 28 5.73 -3.81 15.20
C ILE A 28 4.92 -4.76 14.32
N GLN A 29 3.61 -4.88 14.58
CA GLN A 29 2.70 -5.72 13.78
C GLN A 29 2.53 -5.20 12.35
N PHE A 30 2.79 -3.92 12.12
CA PHE A 30 2.77 -3.29 10.80
C PHE A 30 4.13 -3.30 10.10
N ILE A 31 5.15 -3.95 10.68
CA ILE A 31 6.50 -4.02 10.12
C ILE A 31 6.73 -5.46 9.64
N ASP A 32 6.34 -5.73 8.39
CA ASP A 32 6.72 -6.94 7.68
C ASP A 32 7.43 -6.60 6.36
N LEU A 33 8.75 -6.89 6.33
CA LEU A 33 9.60 -6.59 5.19
C LEU A 33 9.15 -7.34 3.93
N THR A 34 8.68 -8.57 4.07
CA THR A 34 8.27 -9.39 2.91
C THR A 34 7.05 -8.78 2.23
N SER A 35 6.00 -8.50 3.01
CA SER A 35 4.79 -7.83 2.55
C SER A 35 5.10 -6.46 1.96
N PHE A 36 6.03 -5.72 2.56
CA PHE A 36 6.47 -4.42 2.05
C PHE A 36 7.15 -4.55 0.68
N MET A 37 8.07 -5.50 0.53
CA MET A 37 8.79 -5.73 -0.73
C MET A 37 7.86 -6.18 -1.87
N ILE A 38 6.86 -7.02 -1.58
CA ILE A 38 5.86 -7.47 -2.56
C ILE A 38 5.13 -6.28 -3.20
N VAL A 39 4.90 -5.20 -2.44
CA VAL A 39 4.21 -4.01 -2.93
C VAL A 39 5.20 -3.02 -3.55
N ILE A 40 6.27 -2.70 -2.85
CA ILE A 40 7.16 -1.58 -3.20
C ILE A 40 7.97 -1.88 -4.45
N ILE A 41 8.51 -3.10 -4.59
CA ILE A 41 9.38 -3.41 -5.71
C ILE A 41 8.62 -3.30 -7.04
N PRO A 42 7.49 -4.01 -7.26
CA PRO A 42 6.78 -3.89 -8.52
C PRO A 42 6.21 -2.49 -8.74
N THR A 43 5.80 -1.79 -7.67
CA THR A 43 5.34 -0.39 -7.76
C THR A 43 6.44 0.53 -8.28
N LEU A 44 7.67 0.41 -7.77
CA LEU A 44 8.81 1.20 -8.23
C LEU A 44 9.16 0.91 -9.68
N PHE A 45 9.19 -0.36 -10.08
CA PHE A 45 9.44 -0.75 -11.48
C PHE A 45 8.33 -0.25 -12.41
N ALA A 46 7.05 -0.40 -12.03
CA ALA A 46 5.93 0.12 -12.80
C ALA A 46 6.02 1.65 -12.96
N THR A 47 6.35 2.36 -11.86
CA THR A 47 6.55 3.81 -11.87
C THR A 47 7.71 4.21 -12.79
N ALA A 48 8.83 3.51 -12.72
CA ALA A 48 10.00 3.76 -13.55
C ALA A 48 9.68 3.58 -15.05
N VAL A 49 8.96 2.50 -15.41
CA VAL A 49 8.49 2.27 -16.78
C VAL A 49 7.55 3.38 -17.23
N GLY A 50 6.59 3.78 -16.39
CA GLY A 50 5.67 4.88 -16.70
C GLY A 50 6.39 6.22 -16.87
N TYR A 51 7.44 6.46 -16.10
CA TYR A 51 8.26 7.67 -16.18
C TYR A 51 9.00 7.83 -17.51
N LEU A 52 9.34 6.72 -18.18
CA LEU A 52 9.89 6.76 -19.54
C LEU A 52 8.92 7.36 -20.56
N SER A 53 7.61 7.33 -20.28
CA SER A 53 6.59 7.94 -21.12
C SER A 53 6.25 9.37 -20.67
N SER A 54 5.79 9.54 -19.43
CA SER A 54 5.52 10.87 -18.86
C SER A 54 5.34 10.81 -17.34
N ARG A 55 5.43 11.96 -16.68
CA ARG A 55 5.18 12.07 -15.23
C ARG A 55 3.76 11.65 -14.84
N VAL A 56 2.76 11.93 -15.68
CA VAL A 56 1.36 11.55 -15.44
C VAL A 56 1.18 10.04 -15.51
N VAL A 57 1.80 9.41 -16.51
CA VAL A 57 1.80 7.95 -16.67
C VAL A 57 2.55 7.29 -15.52
N ALA A 58 3.66 7.87 -15.04
CA ALA A 58 4.38 7.37 -13.86
C ALA A 58 3.49 7.30 -12.60
N ILE A 59 2.72 8.36 -12.31
CA ILE A 59 1.80 8.39 -11.16
C ILE A 59 0.68 7.35 -11.33
N ARG A 60 0.13 7.21 -12.54
CA ARG A 60 -0.84 6.17 -12.87
C ARG A 60 -0.28 4.78 -12.61
N CYS A 61 0.90 4.49 -13.13
CA CYS A 61 1.58 3.22 -12.94
C CYS A 61 1.91 2.95 -11.46
N ALA A 62 2.27 3.98 -10.69
CA ALA A 62 2.49 3.84 -9.25
C ALA A 62 1.20 3.43 -8.52
N ILE A 63 0.07 4.09 -8.81
CA ILE A 63 -1.22 3.78 -8.20
C ILE A 63 -1.67 2.36 -8.60
N TYR A 64 -1.73 2.05 -9.90
CA TYR A 64 -2.17 0.73 -10.35
C TYR A 64 -1.21 -0.38 -9.90
N GLY A 65 0.10 -0.15 -9.97
CA GLY A 65 1.12 -1.07 -9.51
C GLY A 65 0.95 -1.41 -8.04
N SER A 66 0.78 -0.38 -7.19
CA SER A 66 0.59 -0.59 -5.75
C SER A 66 -0.68 -1.40 -5.44
N VAL A 67 -1.80 -1.13 -6.11
CA VAL A 67 -3.05 -1.88 -5.92
C VAL A 67 -2.89 -3.33 -6.38
N VAL A 68 -2.42 -3.57 -7.60
CA VAL A 68 -2.30 -4.94 -8.14
C VAL A 68 -1.31 -5.77 -7.34
N SER A 69 -0.16 -5.20 -6.98
CA SER A 69 0.84 -5.89 -6.15
C SER A 69 0.34 -6.16 -4.74
N SER A 70 -0.44 -5.26 -4.16
CA SER A 70 -1.04 -5.49 -2.86
C SER A 70 -2.08 -6.62 -2.87
N LEU A 71 -2.92 -6.69 -3.91
CA LEU A 71 -3.86 -7.81 -4.09
C LEU A 71 -3.13 -9.13 -4.27
N LEU A 72 -2.05 -9.15 -5.06
CA LEU A 72 -1.19 -10.33 -5.21
C LEU A 72 -0.61 -10.76 -3.85
N GLY A 73 -0.11 -9.82 -3.06
CA GLY A 73 0.42 -10.09 -1.72
C GLY A 73 -0.63 -10.71 -0.79
N VAL A 74 -1.86 -10.17 -0.79
CA VAL A 74 -2.99 -10.75 -0.03
C VAL A 74 -3.27 -12.17 -0.48
N MET A 75 -3.35 -12.42 -1.80
CA MET A 75 -3.60 -13.77 -2.32
C MET A 75 -2.51 -14.75 -1.87
N ILE A 76 -1.23 -14.37 -1.98
CA ILE A 76 -0.11 -15.22 -1.54
C ILE A 76 -0.19 -15.50 -0.04
N GLY A 77 -0.45 -14.46 0.78
CA GLY A 77 -0.55 -14.60 2.23
C GLY A 77 -1.70 -15.50 2.66
N VAL A 78 -2.87 -15.36 2.03
CA VAL A 78 -4.05 -16.21 2.27
C VAL A 78 -3.77 -17.66 1.88
N ILE A 79 -3.23 -17.90 0.68
CA ILE A 79 -2.85 -19.25 0.22
C ILE A 79 -1.87 -19.89 1.21
N ARG A 80 -0.86 -19.14 1.66
CA ARG A 80 0.15 -19.64 2.60
C ARG A 80 -0.44 -19.96 3.97
N THR A 81 -1.38 -19.14 4.45
CA THR A 81 -2.05 -19.32 5.74
C THR A 81 -2.87 -20.60 5.73
N PHE A 82 -3.75 -20.77 4.74
CA PHE A 82 -4.60 -21.95 4.65
C PHE A 82 -3.85 -23.20 4.16
N GLY A 83 -2.72 -23.06 3.46
CA GLY A 83 -1.93 -24.19 2.99
C GLY A 83 -1.09 -24.87 4.06
N ASN A 84 -0.74 -24.17 5.15
CA ASN A 84 0.18 -24.68 6.19
C ASN A 84 -0.49 -24.91 7.55
N VAL A 85 -1.65 -24.32 7.80
CA VAL A 85 -2.27 -24.27 9.13
C VAL A 85 -3.69 -24.81 9.05
N PHE A 86 -3.81 -26.13 8.91
CA PHE A 86 -5.12 -26.79 8.99
C PHE A 86 -5.45 -27.10 10.45
N GLY A 87 -6.45 -26.40 11.01
CA GLY A 87 -7.06 -26.73 12.31
C GLY A 87 -6.59 -25.93 13.52
N ASP A 88 -5.56 -25.09 13.39
CA ASP A 88 -5.18 -24.12 14.44
C ASP A 88 -5.77 -22.75 14.14
N THR A 89 -6.80 -22.39 14.90
CA THR A 89 -7.56 -21.14 14.72
C THR A 89 -6.71 -19.91 15.03
N GLU A 90 -5.81 -19.98 16.02
CA GLU A 90 -4.96 -18.84 16.39
C GLU A 90 -3.95 -18.55 15.29
N ALA A 91 -3.29 -19.59 14.77
CA ALA A 91 -2.33 -19.44 13.69
C ALA A 91 -2.99 -18.98 12.36
N ILE A 92 -4.26 -19.31 12.11
CA ILE A 92 -5.02 -18.75 10.98
C ILE A 92 -5.21 -17.24 11.14
N PHE A 93 -5.62 -16.77 12.32
CA PHE A 93 -5.82 -15.32 12.55
C PHE A 93 -4.52 -14.54 12.41
N VAL A 94 -3.42 -15.06 12.96
CA VAL A 94 -2.09 -14.44 12.80
C VAL A 94 -1.69 -14.39 11.33
N GLY A 95 -1.85 -15.50 10.60
CA GLY A 95 -1.52 -15.57 9.18
C GLY A 95 -2.33 -14.58 8.33
N LEU A 96 -3.63 -14.45 8.60
CA LEU A 96 -4.50 -13.48 7.92
C LEU A 96 -4.09 -12.04 8.23
N SER A 97 -3.78 -11.70 9.49
CA SER A 97 -3.30 -10.35 9.83
C SER A 97 -2.07 -9.96 9.02
N VAL A 98 -1.10 -10.87 8.87
CA VAL A 98 0.08 -10.63 8.02
C VAL A 98 -0.29 -10.56 6.54
N ALA A 99 -1.20 -11.42 6.07
CA ALA A 99 -1.64 -11.43 4.68
C ALA A 99 -2.30 -10.12 4.23
N PHE A 100 -2.87 -9.32 5.14
CA PHE A 100 -3.45 -8.02 4.82
C PHE A 100 -2.45 -6.84 4.83
N LEU A 101 -1.23 -7.02 5.33
CA LEU A 101 -0.22 -5.96 5.32
C LEU A 101 0.15 -5.43 3.93
N PRO A 102 0.26 -6.26 2.87
CA PRO A 102 0.44 -5.76 1.51
C PRO A 102 -0.66 -4.77 1.10
N LEU A 103 -1.92 -5.05 1.45
CA LEU A 103 -3.05 -4.15 1.17
C LEU A 103 -2.90 -2.82 1.90
N PHE A 104 -2.51 -2.87 3.17
CA PHE A 104 -2.23 -1.67 3.96
C PHE A 104 -1.16 -0.79 3.30
N TYR A 105 -0.02 -1.37 2.92
CA TYR A 105 1.05 -0.60 2.27
C TYR A 105 0.63 -0.04 0.90
N GLY A 106 -0.09 -0.83 0.10
CA GLY A 106 -0.58 -0.39 -1.20
C GLY A 106 -1.52 0.82 -1.07
N LEU A 107 -2.48 0.76 -0.13
CA LEU A 107 -3.42 1.85 0.11
C LEU A 107 -2.73 3.13 0.59
N ILE A 108 -1.70 3.04 1.44
CA ILE A 108 -0.90 4.20 1.85
C ILE A 108 -0.28 4.88 0.62
N ILE A 109 0.33 4.11 -0.28
CA ILE A 109 0.92 4.66 -1.50
C ILE A 109 -0.15 5.36 -2.36
N VAL A 110 -1.30 4.71 -2.56
CA VAL A 110 -2.41 5.31 -3.32
C VAL A 110 -2.87 6.62 -2.70
N LEU A 111 -3.13 6.66 -1.39
CA LEU A 111 -3.60 7.86 -0.71
C LEU A 111 -2.58 8.99 -0.83
N LEU A 112 -1.28 8.72 -0.65
CA LEU A 112 -0.24 9.73 -0.79
C LEU A 112 -0.11 10.27 -2.23
N LEU A 113 -0.41 9.46 -3.24
CA LEU A 113 -0.29 9.84 -4.66
C LEU A 113 -1.58 10.40 -5.27
N LEU A 114 -2.74 10.11 -4.70
CA LEU A 114 -4.06 10.51 -5.18
C LEU A 114 -4.20 12.02 -5.48
N PRO A 115 -3.76 12.96 -4.62
CA PRO A 115 -3.89 14.40 -4.92
C PRO A 115 -3.06 14.85 -6.12
N PHE A 116 -1.99 14.12 -6.46
CA PHE A 116 -1.17 14.40 -7.65
C PHE A 116 -1.81 13.81 -8.90
N TYR A 117 -2.39 12.62 -8.78
CA TYR A 117 -3.14 11.97 -9.85
C TYR A 117 -4.33 12.82 -10.31
N LEU A 118 -5.20 13.23 -9.38
CA LEU A 118 -6.40 14.02 -9.71
C LEU A 118 -6.03 15.36 -10.38
N SER A 119 -4.93 15.99 -9.94
CA SER A 119 -4.49 17.26 -10.54
C SER A 119 -3.82 17.14 -11.91
N SER A 120 -3.55 15.91 -12.37
CA SER A 120 -2.98 15.66 -13.69
C SER A 120 -4.05 15.47 -14.78
N GLU A 121 -5.32 15.41 -14.37
CA GLU A 121 -6.48 15.32 -15.27
C GLU A 121 -7.13 16.68 -15.56
N ASP A 122 -6.70 17.73 -14.84
CA ASP A 122 -7.02 19.14 -15.08
C ASP A 122 -6.04 19.79 -16.09
#